data_AF-A0AAN4WW03-F1
#
_entry.id   AF-A0AAN4WW03-F1
#
_cell.length_a   1.000
_cell.length_b   1.000
_cell.length_c   1.000
_cell.angle_alpha   90.00
_cell.angle_beta   90.00
_cell.angle_gamma   90.00
#
_symmetry.space_group_name_H-M   'P 1'
#
loop_
_entity.id
_entity.type
_entity.pdbx_description
1 polymer ?
#
loop_
_entity_poly.entity_id
_entity_poly.type
_entity_poly.pdbx_seq_one_letter_code
_entity_poly.pdbx_strand_id
1 'polypeptide(L)'
;MVAGAAASKFFSWLAESDGTRPPRVFVSFDFDNDQQLKHLLIGQTKRKNLQFSVVDGSLKEASPEPRWKEAALMEIRRCDVVVVLLGRYTHRAPGVLAEVAMARAEGKPIVQLVGSRVGRYARVQGGGRVMAWTQANLTRLFGGI
;
A
#
# COMPACT_ATOMS: atom_id res chain seq x y z
N MET A 1 7.85 -17.71 -17.24
CA MET A 1 7.62 -18.06 -15.81
C MET A 1 8.56 -17.23 -14.95
N VAL A 2 8.11 -16.13 -14.31
CA VAL A 2 8.97 -15.29 -13.42
C VAL A 2 8.21 -14.85 -12.15
N ALA A 3 7.22 -15.62 -11.71
CA ALA A 3 6.42 -15.28 -10.51
C ALA A 3 7.07 -15.70 -9.18
N GLY A 4 8.14 -16.52 -9.21
CA GLY A 4 8.69 -17.19 -8.02
C GLY A 4 9.55 -16.31 -7.11
N ALA A 5 10.45 -15.50 -7.67
CA ALA A 5 11.50 -14.81 -6.90
C ALA A 5 10.99 -13.58 -6.09
N ALA A 6 9.98 -12.87 -6.60
CA ALA A 6 9.40 -11.72 -5.89
C ALA A 6 8.45 -12.17 -4.76
N ALA A 7 7.74 -13.29 -4.97
CA ALA A 7 6.88 -13.88 -3.95
C ALA A 7 7.72 -14.45 -2.79
N SER A 8 8.84 -15.13 -3.07
CA SER A 8 9.73 -15.65 -2.04
C SER A 8 10.38 -14.53 -1.21
N LYS A 9 10.91 -13.47 -1.84
CA LYS A 9 11.48 -12.33 -1.10
C LYS A 9 10.47 -11.62 -0.19
N PHE A 10 9.21 -11.49 -0.63
CA PHE A 10 8.16 -10.90 0.21
C PHE A 10 7.81 -11.78 1.42
N PHE A 11 7.75 -13.10 1.23
CA PHE A 11 7.51 -14.04 2.32
C PHE A 11 8.69 -14.14 3.28
N SER A 12 9.93 -14.12 2.76
CA SER A 12 11.13 -14.00 3.57
C SER A 12 11.09 -12.71 4.38
N TRP A 13 10.76 -11.56 3.78
CA TRP A 13 10.61 -10.31 4.52
C TRP A 13 9.52 -10.36 5.60
N LEU A 14 8.35 -10.94 5.31
CA LEU A 14 7.30 -11.14 6.32
C LEU A 14 7.70 -12.10 7.44
N ALA A 15 8.61 -13.04 7.17
CA ALA A 15 9.09 -14.02 8.14
C ALA A 15 10.30 -13.52 8.94
N GLU A 16 11.15 -12.68 8.33
CA GLU A 16 12.39 -12.13 8.87
C GLU A 16 12.19 -10.78 9.59
N SER A 17 11.02 -10.14 9.49
CA SER A 17 10.73 -8.91 10.21
C SER A 17 10.82 -9.16 11.72
N ASP A 18 11.96 -8.78 12.32
CA ASP A 18 12.43 -9.16 13.65
C ASP A 18 11.61 -8.62 14.85
N GLY A 19 10.44 -8.04 14.60
CA GLY A 19 9.56 -7.49 15.65
C GLY A 19 10.13 -6.29 16.41
N THR A 20 11.35 -5.82 16.08
CA THR A 20 12.03 -4.77 16.86
C THR A 20 11.37 -3.39 16.69
N ARG A 21 10.67 -3.17 15.57
CA ARG A 21 9.83 -1.99 15.34
C ARG A 21 8.67 -2.29 14.37
N PRO A 22 7.56 -1.54 14.47
CA PRO A 22 6.52 -1.57 13.44
C PRO A 22 7.08 -1.21 12.06
N PRO A 23 6.65 -1.88 10.98
CA PRO A 23 7.03 -1.53 9.63
C PRO A 23 6.42 -0.17 9.25
N ARG A 24 7.20 0.65 8.54
CA ARG A 24 6.73 1.89 7.94
C ARG A 24 5.97 1.55 6.67
N VAL A 25 4.66 1.74 6.70
CA VAL A 25 3.81 1.40 5.55
C VAL A 25 3.50 2.66 4.75
N PHE A 26 3.59 2.56 3.44
CA PHE A 26 3.04 3.55 2.50
C PHE A 26 1.70 3.03 1.98
N VAL A 27 0.61 3.77 2.20
CA VAL A 27 -0.72 3.38 1.72
C VAL A 27 -1.08 4.18 0.48
N SER A 28 -1.28 3.47 -0.63
CA SER A 28 -1.73 3.98 -1.94
C SER A 28 -3.20 3.63 -2.15
N PHE A 29 -4.03 4.60 -2.55
CA PHE A 29 -5.46 4.38 -2.79
C PHE A 29 -6.00 5.36 -3.83
N ASP A 30 -7.19 5.05 -4.37
CA ASP A 30 -7.92 5.98 -5.25
C ASP A 30 -8.56 7.09 -4.40
N PHE A 31 -8.02 8.31 -4.47
CA PHE A 31 -8.50 9.42 -3.64
C PHE A 31 -9.96 9.77 -3.90
N ASP A 32 -10.38 9.76 -5.16
CA ASP A 32 -11.72 10.21 -5.55
C ASP A 32 -12.78 9.18 -5.16
N ASN A 33 -12.43 7.90 -5.18
CA ASN A 33 -13.39 6.81 -5.03
C ASN A 33 -13.29 6.06 -3.70
N ASP A 34 -12.11 6.04 -3.06
CA ASP A 34 -11.81 5.12 -1.96
C ASP A 34 -11.47 5.83 -0.62
N GLN A 35 -11.87 7.11 -0.45
CA GLN A 35 -11.74 7.84 0.82
C GLN A 35 -12.23 7.04 2.02
N GLN A 36 -13.40 6.40 1.89
CA GLN A 36 -14.01 5.65 3.00
C GLN A 36 -13.16 4.42 3.37
N LEU A 37 -12.57 3.73 2.37
CA LEU A 37 -11.66 2.61 2.63
C LEU A 37 -10.42 3.08 3.40
N LYS A 38 -9.84 4.22 3.03
CA LYS A 38 -8.74 4.84 3.79
C LYS A 38 -9.14 5.13 5.24
N HIS A 39 -10.28 5.79 5.46
CA HIS A 39 -10.74 6.16 6.81
C HIS A 39 -10.97 4.93 7.69
N LEU A 40 -11.55 3.86 7.14
CA LEU A 40 -11.75 2.60 7.84
C LEU A 40 -10.41 1.95 8.23
N LEU A 41 -9.40 1.99 7.35
CA LEU A 41 -8.07 1.44 7.63
C LEU A 41 -7.41 2.22 8.75
N ILE A 42 -7.39 3.55 8.66
CA ILE A 42 -6.82 4.42 9.69
C ILE A 42 -7.52 4.20 11.03
N GLY A 43 -8.85 4.10 11.04
CA GLY A 43 -9.63 3.84 12.25
C GLY A 43 -9.25 2.51 12.90
N GLN A 44 -9.01 1.47 12.11
CA GLN A 44 -8.60 0.16 12.60
C GLN A 44 -7.14 0.15 13.09
N THR A 45 -6.23 0.86 12.43
CA THR A 45 -4.79 0.88 12.78
C THR A 45 -4.45 1.82 13.93
N LYS A 46 -5.20 2.93 14.12
CA LYS A 46 -5.01 3.86 15.26
C LYS A 46 -5.16 3.18 16.62
N ARG A 47 -6.04 2.18 16.72
CA ARG A 47 -6.21 1.37 17.95
C ARG A 47 -4.96 0.56 18.33
N LYS A 48 -3.95 0.51 17.46
CA LYS A 48 -2.74 -0.30 17.60
C LYS A 48 -1.45 0.54 17.57
N ASN A 49 -1.54 1.87 17.56
CA ASN A 49 -0.40 2.80 17.55
C ASN A 49 0.63 2.54 16.42
N LEU A 50 0.13 2.31 15.21
CA LEU A 50 0.95 1.91 14.06
C LEU A 50 1.46 3.13 13.26
N GLN A 51 2.71 3.07 12.79
CA GLN A 51 3.33 4.15 12.01
C GLN A 51 3.20 3.89 10.50
N PHE A 52 2.50 4.75 9.78
CA PHE A 52 2.36 4.66 8.33
C PHE A 52 2.12 6.03 7.70
N SER A 53 2.59 6.18 6.46
CA SER A 53 2.31 7.34 5.60
C SER A 53 1.17 6.96 4.65
N VAL A 54 0.19 7.83 4.52
CA VAL A 54 -0.91 7.67 3.56
C VAL A 54 -0.69 8.69 2.45
N VAL A 55 -0.56 8.23 1.21
CA VAL A 55 -0.55 9.16 0.08
C VAL A 55 -1.95 9.40 -0.40
N ASP A 56 -2.33 10.65 -0.21
CA ASP A 56 -3.63 11.17 -0.51
C ASP A 56 -3.58 11.82 -1.90
N GLY A 57 -4.44 11.38 -2.81
CA GLY A 57 -4.49 11.91 -4.18
C GLY A 57 -4.82 13.40 -4.26
N SER A 58 -5.34 14.05 -3.20
CA SER A 58 -5.42 15.51 -3.14
C SER A 58 -4.05 16.18 -3.20
N LEU A 59 -2.95 15.51 -2.84
CA LEU A 59 -1.58 16.02 -3.06
C LEU A 59 -1.32 16.31 -4.54
N LYS A 60 -2.01 15.63 -5.46
CA LYS A 60 -1.96 15.89 -6.91
C LYS A 60 -2.77 17.11 -7.31
N GLU A 61 -3.93 17.32 -6.69
CA GLU A 61 -4.79 18.47 -6.96
C GLU A 61 -4.24 19.75 -6.32
N ALA A 62 -3.61 19.62 -5.15
CA ALA A 62 -3.03 20.69 -4.37
C ALA A 62 -1.59 21.06 -4.78
N SER A 63 -0.96 20.32 -5.70
CA SER A 63 0.39 20.65 -6.20
C SER A 63 0.59 20.30 -7.68
N PRO A 64 1.21 21.19 -8.47
CA PRO A 64 1.57 20.90 -9.86
C PRO A 64 2.36 19.59 -10.01
N GLU A 65 2.22 18.95 -11.18
CA GLU A 65 2.66 17.59 -11.46
C GLU A 65 4.14 17.18 -11.20
N PRO A 66 5.13 18.06 -10.93
CA PRO A 66 6.42 17.58 -10.42
C PRO A 66 6.42 17.30 -8.91
N ARG A 67 5.82 18.19 -8.10
CA ARG A 67 6.06 18.21 -6.64
C ARG A 67 5.43 17.04 -5.91
N TRP A 68 4.24 16.61 -6.31
CA TRP A 68 3.56 15.50 -5.65
C TRP A 68 4.25 14.16 -5.92
N LYS A 69 4.80 13.95 -7.12
CA LYS A 69 5.53 12.73 -7.48
C LYS A 69 6.83 12.63 -6.69
N GLU A 70 7.55 13.75 -6.56
CA GLU A 70 8.76 13.83 -5.74
C GLU A 70 8.48 13.54 -4.26
N ALA A 71 7.41 14.14 -3.70
CA ALA A 71 6.99 13.88 -2.33
C ALA A 71 6.60 12.41 -2.11
N ALA A 72 5.81 11.84 -3.02
CA ALA A 72 5.43 10.43 -2.97
C ALA A 72 6.67 9.51 -3.06
N LEU A 73 7.61 9.80 -3.96
CA LEU A 73 8.84 9.04 -4.10
C LEU A 73 9.70 9.08 -2.83
N MET A 74 9.83 10.24 -2.19
CA MET A 74 10.57 10.38 -0.92
C MET A 74 9.95 9.52 0.19
N GLU A 75 8.62 9.49 0.29
CA GLU A 75 7.91 8.65 1.25
C GLU A 75 8.03 7.15 0.92
N ILE A 76 7.91 6.76 -0.35
CA ILE A 76 8.13 5.38 -0.81
C ILE A 76 9.54 4.91 -0.46
N ARG A 77 10.57 5.73 -0.68
CA ARG A 77 11.96 5.40 -0.31
C ARG A 77 12.13 5.12 1.18
N ARG A 78 11.38 5.82 2.01
CA ARG A 78 11.43 5.74 3.47
C ARG A 78 10.57 4.62 4.07
N CYS A 79 9.63 4.07 3.31
CA CYS A 79 8.78 2.98 3.76
C CYS A 79 9.46 1.60 3.62
N ASP A 80 9.01 0.65 4.42
CA ASP A 80 9.40 -0.76 4.35
C ASP A 80 8.51 -1.53 3.36
N VAL A 81 7.24 -1.14 3.21
CA VAL A 81 6.26 -1.80 2.32
C VAL A 81 5.22 -0.82 1.78
N VAL A 82 4.78 -1.05 0.53
CA VAL A 82 3.68 -0.33 -0.11
C VAL A 82 2.41 -1.19 -0.08
N VAL A 83 1.32 -0.64 0.44
CA VAL A 83 0.00 -1.25 0.48
C VAL A 83 -0.95 -0.48 -0.43
N VAL A 84 -1.48 -1.14 -1.45
CA VAL A 84 -2.50 -0.60 -2.36
C VAL A 84 -3.88 -1.02 -1.87
N LEU A 85 -4.76 -0.08 -1.51
CA LEU A 85 -6.15 -0.38 -1.17
C LEU A 85 -6.97 -0.60 -2.42
N LEU A 86 -7.46 -1.83 -2.62
CA LEU A 86 -8.29 -2.17 -3.77
C LEU A 86 -9.75 -1.81 -3.52
N GLY A 87 -10.18 -0.75 -4.16
CA GLY A 87 -11.57 -0.45 -4.48
C GLY A 87 -11.95 -0.87 -5.90
N ARG A 88 -13.11 -0.39 -6.35
CA ARG A 88 -13.70 -0.79 -7.64
C ARG A 88 -12.89 -0.28 -8.84
N TYR A 89 -12.33 0.91 -8.73
CA TYR A 89 -11.68 1.62 -9.85
C TYR A 89 -10.19 1.87 -9.67
N THR A 90 -9.61 1.48 -8.53
CA THR A 90 -8.21 1.72 -8.15
C THR A 90 -7.18 1.29 -9.20
N HIS A 91 -7.43 0.19 -9.92
CA HIS A 91 -6.57 -0.31 -11.01
C HIS A 91 -6.39 0.68 -12.17
N ARG A 92 -7.23 1.72 -12.27
CA ARG A 92 -7.16 2.78 -13.27
C ARG A 92 -6.75 4.14 -12.67
N ALA A 93 -6.61 4.24 -11.35
CA ALA A 93 -6.26 5.49 -10.70
C ALA A 93 -4.83 5.92 -11.07
N PRO A 94 -4.62 7.07 -11.74
CA PRO A 94 -3.29 7.47 -12.22
C PRO A 94 -2.27 7.66 -11.09
N GLY A 95 -2.73 8.00 -9.87
CA GLY A 95 -1.87 8.06 -8.68
C GLY A 95 -1.33 6.73 -8.27
N VAL A 96 -2.23 5.78 -8.10
CA VAL A 96 -1.87 4.42 -7.72
C VAL A 96 -0.94 3.79 -8.76
N LEU A 97 -1.21 4.00 -10.05
CA LEU A 97 -0.34 3.48 -11.11
C LEU A 97 1.08 4.08 -11.04
N ALA A 98 1.19 5.39 -10.81
CA ALA A 98 2.50 6.05 -10.66
C ALA A 98 3.25 5.57 -9.41
N GLU A 99 2.55 5.45 -8.27
CA GLU A 99 3.14 4.99 -7.00
C GLU A 99 3.59 3.54 -7.07
N VAL A 100 2.80 2.66 -7.71
CA VAL A 100 3.21 1.27 -7.97
C VAL A 100 4.45 1.23 -8.86
N ALA A 101 4.53 2.08 -9.90
CA ALA A 101 5.72 2.15 -10.74
C ALA A 101 6.96 2.62 -9.95
N MET A 102 6.82 3.65 -9.12
CA MET A 102 7.89 4.17 -8.24
C MET A 102 8.36 3.10 -7.24
N ALA A 103 7.42 2.43 -6.56
CA ALA A 103 7.72 1.36 -5.62
C ALA A 103 8.47 0.21 -6.27
N ARG A 104 8.10 -0.17 -7.50
CA ARG A 104 8.81 -1.20 -8.27
C ARG A 104 10.22 -0.77 -8.65
N ALA A 105 10.41 0.48 -9.07
CA ALA A 105 11.72 1.01 -9.40
C ALA A 105 12.65 1.04 -8.17
N GLU A 106 12.10 1.35 -6.99
CA GLU A 106 12.82 1.37 -5.71
C GLU A 106 12.93 -0.03 -5.04
N GLY A 107 12.48 -1.09 -5.72
CA GLY A 107 12.54 -2.46 -5.20
C GLY A 107 11.71 -2.70 -3.94
N LYS A 108 10.73 -1.84 -3.66
CA LYS A 108 9.88 -1.93 -2.46
C LYS A 108 8.88 -3.08 -2.61
N PRO A 109 8.64 -3.88 -1.56
CA PRO A 109 7.56 -4.86 -1.55
C PRO A 109 6.20 -4.16 -1.71
N ILE A 110 5.32 -4.76 -2.53
CA ILE A 110 3.97 -4.23 -2.80
C ILE A 110 2.92 -5.30 -2.53
N VAL A 111 1.88 -4.90 -1.79
CA VAL A 111 0.72 -5.73 -1.46
C VAL A 111 -0.55 -4.98 -1.84
N GLN A 112 -1.54 -5.70 -2.38
CA GLN A 112 -2.87 -5.17 -2.65
C GLN A 112 -3.83 -5.67 -1.59
N LEU A 113 -4.41 -4.77 -0.80
CA LEU A 113 -5.32 -5.10 0.28
C LEU A 113 -6.76 -4.89 -0.18
N VAL A 114 -7.59 -5.93 -0.10
CA VAL A 114 -9.00 -5.86 -0.52
C VAL A 114 -9.97 -6.11 0.63
N GLY A 115 -10.90 -5.19 0.84
CA GLY A 115 -11.96 -5.31 1.85
C GLY A 115 -13.00 -6.37 1.48
N SER A 116 -13.56 -7.07 2.47
CA SER A 116 -14.63 -8.06 2.24
C SER A 116 -15.92 -7.46 1.67
N ARG A 117 -16.15 -6.16 1.89
CA ARG A 117 -17.29 -5.41 1.35
C ARG A 117 -17.01 -4.78 -0.02
N VAL A 118 -15.78 -4.86 -0.51
CA VAL A 118 -15.44 -4.44 -1.86
C VAL A 118 -16.03 -5.49 -2.79
N GLY A 119 -17.04 -5.11 -3.56
CA GLY A 119 -17.69 -6.01 -4.52
C GLY A 119 -16.76 -6.39 -5.68
N ARG A 120 -17.06 -5.95 -6.89
CA ARG A 120 -16.16 -6.18 -8.03
C ARG A 120 -14.94 -5.27 -7.91
N TYR A 121 -13.75 -5.86 -7.88
CA TYR A 121 -12.47 -5.15 -7.96
C TYR A 121 -11.61 -5.78 -9.06
N ALA A 122 -10.62 -5.03 -9.52
CA ALA A 122 -9.57 -5.53 -10.40
C ALA A 122 -8.20 -5.28 -9.76
N ARG A 123 -7.26 -6.18 -10.01
CA ARG A 123 -5.89 -6.06 -9.51
C ARG A 123 -5.20 -4.90 -10.22
N VAL A 124 -4.44 -4.11 -9.48
CA VAL A 124 -3.50 -3.16 -10.06
C VAL A 124 -2.34 -3.94 -10.67
N GLN A 125 -2.05 -3.69 -11.95
CA GLN A 125 -0.94 -4.32 -12.63
C GLN A 125 0.39 -3.94 -11.94
N GLY A 126 1.20 -4.95 -11.62
CA GLY A 126 2.46 -4.74 -10.91
C GLY A 126 2.32 -4.47 -9.42
N GLY A 127 1.10 -4.38 -8.86
CA GLY A 127 0.86 -4.16 -7.43
C GLY A 127 1.14 -5.39 -6.55
N GLY A 128 1.80 -6.41 -7.05
CA GLY A 128 2.12 -7.61 -6.28
C GLY A 128 0.90 -8.48 -5.92
N ARG A 129 0.96 -9.12 -4.74
CA ARG A 129 -0.02 -10.10 -4.28
C ARG A 129 -1.27 -9.42 -3.70
N VAL A 130 -2.43 -10.02 -3.94
CA VAL A 130 -3.67 -9.63 -3.28
C VAL A 130 -3.80 -10.34 -1.93
N MET A 131 -4.13 -9.59 -0.89
CA MET A 131 -4.42 -10.05 0.46
C MET A 131 -5.79 -9.54 0.89
N ALA A 132 -6.57 -10.39 1.54
CA ALA A 132 -7.83 -9.98 2.14
C ALA A 132 -7.55 -9.06 3.33
N TRP A 133 -8.37 -8.02 3.50
CA TRP A 133 -8.38 -7.17 4.68
C TRP A 133 -9.00 -7.92 5.84
N THR A 134 -8.17 -8.69 6.54
CA THR A 134 -8.50 -9.38 7.79
C THR A 134 -7.62 -8.86 8.91
N GLN A 135 -8.05 -9.02 10.15
CA GLN A 135 -7.24 -8.63 11.31
C GLN A 135 -5.86 -9.29 11.28
N ALA A 136 -5.78 -10.57 10.92
CA ALA A 136 -4.51 -11.31 10.84
C ALA A 136 -3.56 -10.72 9.79
N ASN A 137 -4.08 -10.35 8.62
CA ASN A 137 -3.27 -9.75 7.56
C ASN A 137 -2.83 -8.33 7.91
N LEU A 138 -3.67 -7.55 8.58
CA LEU A 138 -3.26 -6.23 9.10
C LEU A 138 -2.18 -6.35 10.16
N THR A 139 -2.28 -7.30 11.09
CA THR A 139 -1.22 -7.54 12.09
C THR A 139 0.09 -7.89 11.41
N ARG A 140 0.10 -8.68 10.34
CA ARG A 140 1.32 -8.98 9.57
C ARG A 140 1.89 -7.78 8.81
N LEU A 141 1.02 -6.94 8.23
CA LEU A 141 1.45 -5.81 7.42
C LEU A 141 1.90 -4.60 8.23
N PHE A 142 1.29 -4.40 9.40
CA PHE A 142 1.47 -3.18 10.19
C PHE A 142 1.98 -3.43 11.61
N GLY A 143 1.82 -4.63 12.17
CA GLY A 143 2.31 -4.93 13.52
C GLY A 143 3.81 -5.24 13.53
N GLY A 144 4.52 -4.80 14.57
CA GLY A 144 5.66 -5.57 15.07
C GLY A 144 5.10 -6.83 15.74
N ILE A 145 5.69 -7.98 15.45
CA ILE A 145 5.29 -9.26 16.07
C ILE A 145 5.59 -9.25 17.57
#